data_AF-A0A935KTB7-F1
#
_entry.id   AF-A0A935KTB7-F1
#
_cell.length_a   1.000
_cell.length_b   1.000
_cell.length_c   1.000
_cell.angle_alpha   90.00
_cell.angle_beta   90.00
_cell.angle_gamma   90.00
#
_symmetry.space_group_name_H-M   'P 1'
#
loop_
_entity.id
_entity.type
_entity.pdbx_description
1 polymer ?
#
loop_
_entity_poly.entity_id
_entity_poly.type
_entity_poly.pdbx_seq_one_letter_code
_entity_poly.pdbx_strand_id
1 'polypeptide(L)'
;MAKMLQTEKLPDEDIEKTIEAFVKAAERAYKAGFDGVELHGAYTDIYFISFSARLQIMENWTRGGSLENRSKLLLNILSNIKSVVPKSFMVGVRLSPEDKYGFQGIDLR
;
A
#
# COMPACT_ATOMS: atom_id res chain seq x y z
N MET A 1 -22.01 -22.15 -5.07
CA MET A 1 -20.95 -22.01 -4.04
C MET A 1 -19.96 -20.97 -4.53
N ALA A 2 -19.77 -19.87 -3.80
CA ALA A 2 -18.78 -18.87 -4.15
C ALA A 2 -17.39 -19.46 -3.96
N LYS A 3 -16.60 -19.53 -5.02
CA LYS A 3 -15.19 -19.93 -4.95
C LYS A 3 -14.48 -18.85 -4.13
N MET A 4 -14.06 -19.18 -2.92
CA MET A 4 -13.22 -18.29 -2.11
C MET A 4 -11.95 -18.05 -2.93
N LEU A 5 -11.72 -16.81 -3.37
CA LEU A 5 -10.47 -16.43 -4.02
C LEU A 5 -9.38 -16.58 -2.96
N GLN A 6 -8.54 -17.59 -3.13
CA GLN A 6 -7.38 -17.78 -2.28
C GLN A 6 -6.35 -16.74 -2.72
N THR A 7 -6.04 -15.79 -1.84
CA THR A 7 -4.96 -14.82 -2.10
C THR A 7 -3.64 -15.56 -2.14
N GLU A 8 -3.04 -15.62 -3.31
CA GLU A 8 -1.70 -16.18 -3.49
C GLU A 8 -0.63 -15.22 -2.96
N LYS A 9 0.48 -15.78 -2.50
CA LYS A 9 1.63 -15.02 -2.00
C LYS A 9 2.23 -14.21 -3.16
N LEU A 10 2.44 -12.91 -2.96
CA LEU A 10 3.12 -12.06 -3.93
C LEU A 10 4.64 -12.32 -3.90
N PRO A 11 5.26 -12.71 -5.02
CA PRO A 11 6.72 -12.74 -5.17
C PRO A 11 7.32 -11.33 -4.98
N ASP A 12 8.56 -11.26 -4.51
CA ASP A 12 9.26 -9.98 -4.28
C ASP A 12 9.36 -9.14 -5.57
N GLU A 13 9.50 -9.77 -6.73
CA GLU A 13 9.51 -9.10 -8.03
C GLU A 13 8.17 -8.41 -8.33
N ASP A 14 7.05 -9.01 -7.95
CA ASP A 14 5.72 -8.43 -8.17
C ASP A 14 5.44 -7.29 -7.19
N ILE A 15 6.04 -7.32 -6.01
CA ILE A 15 6.04 -6.19 -5.06
C ILE A 15 6.77 -5.00 -5.70
N GLU A 16 7.97 -5.21 -6.23
CA GLU A 16 8.73 -4.14 -6.91
C GLU A 16 7.98 -3.57 -8.11
N LYS A 17 7.39 -4.43 -8.95
CA LYS A 17 6.53 -4.00 -10.07
C LYS A 17 5.34 -3.17 -9.58
N THR A 18 4.74 -3.56 -8.46
CA THR A 18 3.63 -2.82 -7.84
C THR A 18 4.09 -1.44 -7.41
N ILE A 19 5.23 -1.34 -6.72
CA ILE A 19 5.82 -0.07 -6.30
C ILE A 19 6.06 0.83 -7.53
N GLU A 20 6.71 0.30 -8.56
CA GLU A 20 7.00 1.03 -9.80
C GLU A 20 5.71 1.51 -10.49
N ALA A 21 4.64 0.70 -10.47
CA ALA A 21 3.35 1.08 -11.05
C ALA A 21 2.74 2.30 -10.34
N PHE A 22 2.78 2.36 -9.00
CA PHE A 22 2.32 3.53 -8.24
C PHE A 22 3.16 4.78 -8.54
N VAL A 23 4.48 4.63 -8.63
CA VAL A 23 5.40 5.74 -8.96
C VAL A 23 5.08 6.31 -10.34
N LYS A 24 4.97 5.44 -11.36
CA LYS A 24 4.59 5.85 -12.71
C LYS A 24 3.20 6.47 -12.77
N ALA A 25 2.25 6.02 -11.93
CA ALA A 25 0.92 6.62 -11.86
C ALA A 25 0.97 8.05 -11.31
N ALA A 26 1.74 8.28 -10.24
CA ALA A 26 1.93 9.62 -9.67
C ALA A 26 2.64 10.57 -10.65
N GLU A 27 3.66 10.10 -11.37
CA GLU A 27 4.27 10.90 -12.44
C GLU A 27 3.28 11.30 -13.52
N ARG A 28 2.40 10.38 -13.94
CA ARG A 28 1.37 10.67 -14.94
C ARG A 28 0.37 11.70 -14.42
N ALA A 29 -0.05 11.59 -13.16
CA ALA A 29 -0.93 12.57 -12.52
C ALA A 29 -0.27 13.97 -12.48
N TYR A 30 0.99 14.05 -12.09
CA TYR A 30 1.74 15.30 -12.13
C TYR A 30 1.83 15.88 -13.56
N LYS A 31 2.21 15.06 -14.55
CA LYS A 31 2.29 15.47 -15.97
C LYS A 31 0.93 15.91 -16.54
N ALA A 32 -0.16 15.40 -15.99
CA ALA A 32 -1.52 15.78 -16.36
C ALA A 32 -2.02 17.07 -15.68
N GLY A 33 -1.23 17.67 -14.78
CA GLY A 33 -1.55 18.94 -14.13
C GLY A 33 -2.37 18.83 -12.85
N PHE A 34 -2.44 17.66 -12.21
CA PHE A 34 -3.02 17.54 -10.88
C PHE A 34 -2.14 18.22 -9.82
N ASP A 35 -2.75 18.68 -8.73
CA ASP A 35 -2.01 19.25 -7.59
C ASP A 35 -1.37 18.18 -6.69
N GLY A 36 -1.83 16.92 -6.81
CA GLY A 36 -1.35 15.83 -6.00
C GLY A 36 -2.04 14.49 -6.23
N VAL A 37 -1.64 13.49 -5.45
CA VAL A 37 -2.24 12.15 -5.39
C VAL A 37 -2.50 11.72 -3.95
N GLU A 38 -3.53 10.89 -3.78
CA GLU A 38 -3.83 10.20 -2.53
C GLU A 38 -3.72 8.69 -2.75
N LEU A 39 -2.88 8.02 -1.96
CA LEU A 39 -2.83 6.56 -1.95
C LEU A 39 -4.00 6.00 -1.16
N HIS A 40 -4.74 5.08 -1.77
CA HIS A 40 -5.93 4.48 -1.17
C HIS A 40 -5.56 3.27 -0.32
N GLY A 41 -5.41 3.41 0.99
CA GLY A 41 -5.08 2.32 1.91
C GLY A 41 -6.22 1.95 2.86
N ALA A 42 -7.39 1.70 2.31
CA ALA A 42 -8.62 1.47 3.07
C ALA A 42 -9.43 0.32 2.49
N TYR A 43 -10.42 -0.18 3.24
CA TYR A 43 -11.15 -1.42 2.89
C TYR A 43 -10.19 -2.57 2.62
N THR A 44 -10.52 -3.55 1.77
CA THR A 44 -9.64 -4.68 1.47
C THR A 44 -8.54 -4.34 0.45
N ASP A 45 -8.04 -3.10 0.45
CA ASP A 45 -6.94 -2.68 -0.43
C ASP A 45 -5.59 -3.25 0.03
N ILE A 46 -4.62 -3.35 -0.88
CA ILE A 46 -3.31 -3.95 -0.64
C ILE A 46 -2.56 -3.32 0.54
N TYR A 47 -2.69 -2.01 0.75
CA TYR A 47 -2.07 -1.36 1.92
C TYR A 47 -2.79 -1.73 3.21
N PHE A 48 -4.12 -1.68 3.22
CA PHE A 48 -4.89 -2.05 4.41
C PHE A 48 -4.60 -3.50 4.82
N ILE A 49 -4.45 -4.37 3.84
CA ILE A 49 -4.06 -5.76 4.05
C ILE A 49 -2.61 -5.86 4.55
N SER A 50 -1.67 -5.07 4.03
CA SER A 50 -0.27 -5.08 4.49
C SER A 50 -0.11 -4.59 5.94
N PHE A 51 -0.98 -3.66 6.38
CA PHE A 51 -1.02 -3.16 7.76
C PHE A 51 -1.64 -4.16 8.76
N SER A 52 -2.42 -5.13 8.28
CA SER A 52 -3.13 -6.07 9.15
C SER A 52 -2.20 -7.18 9.65
N ALA A 53 -2.09 -7.32 10.98
CA ALA A 53 -1.34 -8.41 11.60
C ALA A 53 -1.96 -9.80 11.35
N ARG A 54 -3.24 -9.85 10.94
CA ARG A 54 -4.04 -11.08 10.78
C ARG A 54 -3.98 -11.66 9.36
N LEU A 55 -3.68 -10.85 8.35
CA LEU A 55 -3.69 -11.22 6.93
C LEU A 55 -2.25 -11.27 6.38
N GLN A 56 -1.35 -12.04 7.00
CA GLN A 56 0.07 -12.11 6.60
C GLN A 56 0.26 -12.69 5.18
N ILE A 57 0.05 -11.89 4.13
CA ILE A 57 0.23 -12.30 2.72
C ILE A 57 1.65 -11.97 2.21
N MET A 58 2.43 -11.19 2.97
CA MET A 58 3.76 -10.69 2.60
C MET A 58 4.87 -11.26 3.48
N GLU A 59 4.93 -12.60 3.60
CA GLU A 59 5.92 -13.29 4.42
C GLU A 59 7.39 -12.93 4.05
N ASN A 60 7.66 -12.50 2.82
CA ASN A 60 9.04 -12.39 2.31
C ASN A 60 9.59 -10.97 2.12
N TRP A 61 8.80 -9.89 2.22
CA TRP A 61 9.36 -8.51 2.20
C TRP A 61 9.86 -8.04 3.58
N THR A 62 10.42 -9.03 4.30
CA THR A 62 11.01 -9.05 5.64
C THR A 62 10.05 -9.21 6.84
N ARG A 63 9.00 -10.02 6.59
CA ARG A 63 8.14 -10.77 7.53
C ARG A 63 7.14 -9.94 8.33
N GLY A 64 5.87 -10.08 7.94
CA GLY A 64 4.71 -9.68 8.75
C GLY A 64 4.92 -10.03 10.22
N GLY A 65 4.53 -9.12 11.10
CA GLY A 65 5.12 -9.08 12.43
C GLY A 65 4.97 -7.69 13.00
N SER A 66 6.05 -6.93 13.18
CA SER A 66 6.04 -5.55 13.72
C SER A 66 5.36 -4.53 12.82
N LEU A 67 4.86 -3.43 13.39
CA LEU A 67 4.32 -2.28 12.66
C LEU A 67 5.28 -1.74 11.58
N GLU A 68 6.58 -1.69 11.88
CA GLU A 68 7.59 -1.21 10.94
C GLU A 68 7.61 -2.04 9.65
N ASN A 69 7.65 -3.37 9.77
CA ASN A 69 7.64 -4.25 8.62
C ASN A 69 6.32 -4.16 7.84
N ARG A 70 5.19 -4.09 8.55
CA ARG A 70 3.86 -3.92 7.95
C ARG A 70 3.71 -2.60 7.17
N SER A 71 4.47 -1.58 7.55
CA SER A 71 4.44 -0.24 6.93
C SER A 71 5.39 -0.07 5.74
N LYS A 72 6.38 -0.96 5.56
CA LYS A 72 7.47 -0.81 4.57
C LYS A 72 6.96 -0.58 3.15
N LEU A 73 5.96 -1.33 2.72
CA LEU A 73 5.41 -1.20 1.36
C LEU A 73 4.88 0.21 1.11
N LEU A 74 4.02 0.72 2.00
CA LEU A 74 3.46 2.07 1.88
C LEU A 74 4.58 3.13 1.92
N LEU A 75 5.51 3.01 2.86
CA LEU A 75 6.60 3.98 3.02
C LEU A 75 7.51 4.03 1.80
N ASN A 76 7.80 2.88 1.19
CA ASN A 76 8.60 2.82 -0.04
C ASN A 76 7.89 3.45 -1.23
N ILE A 77 6.58 3.19 -1.38
CA ILE A 77 5.79 3.82 -2.44
C ILE A 77 5.77 5.34 -2.25
N LEU A 78 5.52 5.82 -1.03
CA LEU A 78 5.55 7.25 -0.71
C LEU A 78 6.92 7.89 -0.99
N SER A 79 7.99 7.23 -0.57
CA SER A 79 9.37 7.70 -0.78
C SER A 79 9.69 7.79 -2.27
N ASN A 80 9.38 6.75 -3.04
CA ASN A 80 9.65 6.69 -4.47
C ASN A 80 8.76 7.65 -5.28
N ILE A 81 7.52 7.90 -4.87
CA ILE A 81 6.71 8.95 -5.49
C ILE A 81 7.35 10.32 -5.24
N LYS A 82 7.72 10.61 -4.00
CA LYS A 82 8.33 11.90 -3.63
C LYS A 82 9.68 12.16 -4.30
N SER A 83 10.38 11.12 -4.77
CA SER A 83 11.65 11.29 -5.49
C SER A 83 11.47 11.67 -6.97
N VAL A 84 10.29 11.46 -7.55
CA VAL A 84 10.02 11.71 -8.99
C VAL A 84 9.06 12.88 -9.26
N VAL A 85 8.48 13.47 -8.21
CA VAL A 85 7.57 14.63 -8.29
C VAL A 85 8.16 15.83 -7.53
N PRO A 86 7.84 17.08 -7.90
CA PRO A 86 8.34 18.26 -7.17
C PRO A 86 7.74 18.33 -5.76
N LYS A 87 8.44 19.03 -4.85
CA LYS A 87 7.98 19.21 -3.46
C LYS A 87 6.60 19.88 -3.31
N SER A 88 6.17 20.64 -4.33
CA SER A 88 4.86 21.28 -4.37
C SER A 88 3.71 20.32 -4.69
N PHE A 89 4.01 19.14 -5.25
CA PHE A 89 3.00 18.13 -5.56
C PHE A 89 2.61 17.37 -4.30
N MET A 90 1.34 17.42 -3.93
CA MET A 90 0.84 16.80 -2.70
C MET A 90 0.80 15.28 -2.83
N VAL A 91 1.31 14.58 -1.82
CA VAL A 91 1.28 13.11 -1.75
C VAL A 91 0.71 12.72 -0.40
N GLY A 92 -0.54 12.25 -0.40
CA GLY A 92 -1.29 11.86 0.78
C GLY A 92 -1.57 10.36 0.83
N VAL A 93 -2.08 9.90 1.98
CA VAL A 93 -2.59 8.54 2.15
C VAL A 93 -3.90 8.60 2.89
N ARG A 94 -4.90 7.90 2.36
CA ARG A 94 -6.13 7.62 3.09
C ARG A 94 -6.01 6.25 3.75
N LEU A 95 -6.00 6.22 5.08
CA LEU A 95 -6.00 4.98 5.86
C LEU A 95 -7.32 4.80 6.61
N SER A 96 -7.77 3.55 6.75
CA SER A 96 -8.91 3.20 7.60
C SER A 96 -8.44 2.27 8.72
N PRO A 97 -8.62 2.65 10.00
CA PRO A 97 -8.18 1.84 11.14
C PRO A 97 -8.89 0.47 11.19
N GLU A 98 -10.17 0.47 10.83
CA GLU A 98 -11.06 -0.69 10.85
C GLU A 98 -11.89 -0.70 9.56
N ASP A 99 -12.30 -1.89 9.12
CA ASP A 99 -13.34 -2.00 8.10
C ASP A 99 -14.73 -2.25 8.72
N LYS A 100 -15.77 -2.15 7.88
CA LYS A 100 -17.17 -2.33 8.29
C LYS A 100 -17.51 -3.74 8.81
N TYR A 101 -16.59 -4.70 8.70
CA TYR A 101 -16.77 -6.08 9.14
C TYR A 101 -15.93 -6.40 10.39
N GLY A 102 -15.32 -5.40 11.03
CA GLY A 102 -14.51 -5.57 12.23
C GLY A 102 -13.12 -6.14 11.94
N PHE A 103 -12.63 -6.08 10.70
CA PHE A 103 -11.22 -6.34 10.44
C PHE A 103 -10.40 -5.16 10.94
N GLN A 104 -9.48 -5.47 11.85
CA GLN A 104 -8.45 -4.54 12.29
C GLN A 104 -7.44 -4.36 11.15
N GLY A 105 -7.55 -3.24 10.45
CA GLY A 105 -6.72 -2.88 9.31
C GLY A 105 -5.38 -2.34 9.77
N ILE A 106 -5.41 -1.25 10.53
CA ILE A 106 -4.21 -0.70 11.16
C ILE A 106 -4.06 -1.29 12.55
N ASP A 107 -3.24 -2.33 12.64
CA ASP A 107 -2.69 -2.74 13.93
C ASP A 107 -1.51 -1.83 14.26
N LEU A 108 -1.49 -1.21 15.44
CA LEU A 108 -0.36 -0.36 15.89
C LEU A 108 0.55 -1.08 16.89
N ARG A 109 0.23 -2.34 17.23
CA ARG A 109 1.05 -3.19 18.10
C ARG A 109 2.26 -3.76 17.37
#